data_AF-A0A258VK92-F1
#
_entry.id   AF-A0A258VK92-F1
#
_cell.length_a   1.000
_cell.length_b   1.000
_cell.length_c   1.000
_cell.angle_alpha   90.00
_cell.angle_beta   90.00
_cell.angle_gamma   90.00
#
_symmetry.space_group_name_H-M   'P 1'
#
loop_
_entity.id
_entity.type
_entity.pdbx_description
1 polymer ?
#
loop_
_entity_poly.entity_id
_entity_poly.type
_entity_poly.pdbx_seq_one_letter_code
_entity_poly.pdbx_strand_id
1 'polypeptide(L)'
;MNDKQVLIELIITYLRDSSNLNETTSQFVKRVRDQFVKYLLMSNTIPEPVFREVLTDLEEEIVDIFRKKTYGYQSLKEFRISRILKN
;
A
#
# COMPACT_ATOMS: atom_id res chain seq x y z
N MET A 1 -12.89 -13.38 -2.30
CA MET A 1 -11.46 -13.05 -2.26
C MET A 1 -11.15 -12.63 -0.83
N ASN A 2 -10.06 -13.07 -0.21
CA ASN A 2 -9.74 -12.69 1.17
C ASN A 2 -9.24 -11.23 1.19
N ASP A 3 -9.80 -10.37 2.04
CA ASP A 3 -9.45 -8.94 2.13
C ASP A 3 -7.94 -8.70 2.28
N LYS A 4 -7.27 -9.58 3.04
CA LYS A 4 -5.81 -9.52 3.20
C LYS A 4 -5.05 -9.76 1.90
N GLN A 5 -5.55 -10.67 1.05
CA GLN A 5 -4.95 -10.91 -0.27
C GLN A 5 -5.12 -9.68 -1.16
N VAL A 6 -6.30 -9.04 -1.13
CA VAL A 6 -6.58 -7.82 -1.89
C VAL A 6 -5.63 -6.69 -1.49
N LEU A 7 -5.42 -6.48 -0.19
CA LEU A 7 -4.49 -5.47 0.32
C LEU A 7 -3.06 -5.73 -0.18
N ILE A 8 -2.59 -6.98 -0.08
CA ILE A 8 -1.24 -7.35 -0.54
C ILE A 8 -1.09 -7.13 -2.05
N GLU A 9 -2.12 -7.48 -2.84
CA GLU A 9 -2.11 -7.26 -4.29
C GLU A 9 -2.08 -5.78 -4.67
N LEU A 10 -2.85 -4.93 -3.97
CA LEU A 10 -2.80 -3.48 -4.14
C LEU A 10 -1.40 -2.92 -3.83
N ILE A 11 -0.82 -3.36 -2.72
CA ILE A 11 0.54 -2.95 -2.33
C ILE A 11 1.55 -3.35 -3.40
N ILE A 12 1.53 -4.59 -3.88
CA ILE A 12 2.46 -5.07 -4.90
C ILE A 12 2.27 -4.31 -6.22
N THR A 13 1.02 -4.06 -6.60
CA THR A 13 0.66 -3.33 -7.82
C THR A 13 1.24 -1.92 -7.79
N TYR A 14 0.99 -1.16 -6.72
CA TYR A 14 1.51 0.20 -6.61
C TYR A 14 3.01 0.25 -6.32
N LEU A 15 3.58 -0.75 -5.64
CA LEU A 15 5.04 -0.82 -5.47
C LEU A 15 5.76 -0.88 -6.82
N ARG A 16 5.16 -1.55 -7.80
CA ARG A 16 5.70 -1.73 -9.15
C ARG A 16 5.36 -0.59 -10.11
N ASP A 17 4.53 0.37 -9.70
CA ASP A 17 4.13 1.52 -10.52
C ASP A 17 5.31 2.48 -10.71
N SER A 18 5.96 2.40 -11.87
CA SER A 18 7.09 3.26 -12.25
C SER A 18 6.66 4.60 -12.86
N SER A 19 5.36 4.86 -13.02
CA SER A 19 4.87 6.13 -13.59
C SER A 19 5.15 7.33 -12.68
N ASN A 20 5.31 7.10 -11.37
CA ASN A 20 5.64 8.14 -10.40
C ASN A 20 6.84 7.74 -9.54
N LEU A 21 8.05 8.01 -10.01
CA LEU A 21 9.28 7.70 -9.27
C LEU A 21 9.54 8.61 -8.06
N ASN A 22 8.87 9.76 -7.98
CA ASN A 22 9.08 10.74 -6.92
C ASN A 22 8.00 10.67 -5.83
N GLU A 23 7.12 9.66 -5.87
CA GLU A 23 6.17 9.38 -4.80
C GLU A 23 6.94 9.08 -3.51
N THR A 24 6.59 9.78 -2.43
CA THR A 24 7.13 9.49 -1.10
C THR A 24 6.46 8.26 -0.50
N THR A 25 7.11 7.62 0.48
CA THR A 25 6.51 6.48 1.19
C THR A 25 5.15 6.84 1.81
N SER A 26 5.00 8.05 2.38
CA SER A 26 3.73 8.50 2.95
C SER A 26 2.63 8.68 1.89
N GLN A 27 2.97 9.21 0.71
CA GLN A 27 2.03 9.32 -0.40
C GLN A 27 1.60 7.94 -0.90
N PHE A 28 2.55 7.00 -1.01
CA PHE A 28 2.30 5.62 -1.37
C PHE A 28 1.35 4.93 -0.38
N VAL A 29 1.65 5.01 0.92
CA VAL A 29 0.82 4.41 1.99
C VAL A 29 -0.59 4.97 1.93
N LYS A 30 -0.73 6.30 1.85
CA LYS A 30 -2.02 6.97 1.70
C LYS A 30 -2.79 6.48 0.47
N ARG A 31 -2.13 6.37 -0.68
CA ARG A 31 -2.76 5.91 -1.93
C ARG A 31 -3.25 4.47 -1.81
N VAL A 32 -2.46 3.56 -1.24
CA VAL A 32 -2.87 2.17 -1.00
C VAL A 32 -4.08 2.13 -0.06
N ARG A 33 -3.99 2.83 1.08
CA ARG A 33 -5.06 2.92 2.09
C ARG A 33 -6.35 3.40 1.46
N ASP A 34 -6.33 4.52 0.75
CA ASP A 34 -7.52 5.13 0.15
C ASP A 34 -8.19 4.18 -0.87
N GLN A 35 -7.41 3.35 -1.57
CA GLN A 35 -7.95 2.37 -2.52
C GLN A 35 -8.50 1.13 -1.83
N PHE A 36 -7.83 0.66 -0.77
CA PHE A 36 -8.33 -0.47 0.01
C PHE A 36 -9.60 -0.11 0.79
N VAL A 37 -9.69 1.10 1.34
CA VAL A 37 -10.90 1.61 1.99
C VAL A 37 -12.06 1.68 1.02
N LYS A 38 -11.86 2.13 -0.22
CA LYS A 38 -12.91 2.09 -1.26
C LYS A 38 -13.42 0.67 -1.48
N TYR A 39 -12.51 -0.32 -1.56
CA TYR A 39 -12.88 -1.73 -1.65
C TYR A 39 -13.71 -2.20 -0.44
N LEU A 40 -13.33 -1.84 0.79
CA LEU A 40 -14.06 -2.22 2.02
C LEU A 40 -15.42 -1.51 2.16
N LEU A 41 -15.55 -0.30 1.65
CA LEU A 41 -16.81 0.44 1.63
C LEU A 41 -17.80 -0.15 0.62
N MET A 42 -17.31 -0.67 -0.51
CA MET A 42 -18.18 -1.37 -1.48
C MET A 42 -18.80 -2.65 -0.89
N SER A 43 -18.20 -3.22 0.15
CA SER A 43 -18.72 -4.39 0.87
C SER A 43 -19.48 -4.04 2.16
N ASN A 44 -19.70 -2.75 2.49
CA ASN A 44 -20.33 -2.29 3.73
C ASN A 44 -19.66 -2.81 5.02
N THR A 45 -18.34 -2.98 5.00
CA THR A 45 -17.63 -3.78 6.03
C THR A 45 -17.19 -2.97 7.26
N ILE A 46 -17.18 -1.63 7.21
CA ILE A 46 -16.63 -0.81 8.31
C ILE A 46 -17.72 0.08 8.95
N PRO A 47 -18.05 -0.12 10.23
CA PRO A 47 -18.89 0.80 11.00
C PRO A 47 -18.21 2.17 11.18
N GLU A 48 -18.97 3.25 11.04
CA GLU A 48 -18.47 4.64 11.18
C GLU A 48 -17.68 4.90 12.49
N PRO A 49 -18.12 4.42 13.68
CA PRO A 49 -17.44 4.74 14.93
C PRO A 49 -16.00 4.25 15.02
N VAL A 50 -15.68 3.13 14.36
CA VAL A 50 -14.34 2.51 14.37
C VAL A 50 -13.52 2.86 13.14
N PHE A 51 -14.09 3.63 12.20
CA PHE A 51 -13.47 3.88 10.90
C PHE A 51 -12.07 4.50 11.04
N ARG A 52 -11.88 5.46 11.95
CA ARG A 52 -10.58 6.12 12.16
C ARG A 52 -9.51 5.17 12.72
N GLU A 53 -9.89 4.27 13.62
CA GLU A 53 -8.99 3.27 14.19
C GLU A 53 -8.55 2.29 13.09
N VAL A 54 -9.52 1.78 12.32
CA VAL A 54 -9.27 0.92 11.17
C VAL A 54 -8.33 1.60 10.15
N LEU A 55 -8.48 2.89 9.88
CA LEU A 55 -7.56 3.60 8.99
C LEU A 55 -6.12 3.63 9.51
N THR A 56 -5.94 3.81 10.82
CA THR A 56 -4.61 3.84 11.45
C THR A 56 -3.95 2.46 11.36
N ASP A 57 -4.69 1.42 11.76
CA ASP A 57 -4.21 0.03 11.71
C ASP A 57 -3.84 -0.38 10.29
N LEU A 58 -4.63 0.05 9.30
CA LEU A 58 -4.34 -0.21 7.89
C LEU A 58 -3.05 0.48 7.43
N GLU A 59 -2.79 1.73 7.84
CA GLU A 59 -1.54 2.40 7.49
C GLU A 59 -0.32 1.67 8.06
N GLU A 60 -0.41 1.20 9.31
CA GLU A 60 0.63 0.40 9.94
C GLU A 60 0.87 -0.93 9.19
N GLU A 61 -0.21 -1.66 8.85
CA GLU A 61 -0.10 -2.90 8.09
C GLU A 61 0.52 -2.67 6.70
N ILE A 62 0.14 -1.60 6.00
CA ILE A 62 0.71 -1.24 4.69
C ILE A 62 2.20 -0.96 4.83
N VAL A 63 2.62 -0.19 5.84
CA VAL A 63 4.04 0.12 6.09
C VAL A 63 4.84 -1.15 6.36
N ASP A 64 4.30 -2.07 7.15
CA ASP A 64 4.95 -3.33 7.49
C ASP A 64 5.12 -4.24 6.28
N ILE A 65 4.07 -4.38 5.46
CA ILE A 65 4.14 -5.16 4.22
C ILE A 65 5.11 -4.48 3.25
N PHE A 66 5.05 -3.16 3.09
CA PHE A 66 5.97 -2.39 2.27
C PHE A 66 7.44 -2.70 2.64
N ARG A 67 7.80 -2.55 3.92
CA ARG A 67 9.15 -2.84 4.43
C ARG A 67 9.58 -4.27 4.16
N LYS A 68 8.68 -5.24 4.37
CA LYS A 68 8.94 -6.66 4.09
C LYS A 68 9.15 -6.91 2.59
N LYS A 69 8.48 -6.18 1.69
CA LYS A 69 8.61 -6.37 0.24
C LYS A 69 9.82 -5.66 -0.37
N THR A 70 10.30 -4.60 0.26
CA THR A 70 11.47 -3.85 -0.21
C THR A 70 12.79 -4.31 0.39
N TYR A 71 12.83 -5.30 1.30
CA TYR A 71 14.04 -6.03 1.73
C TYR A 71 15.36 -5.22 1.77
N GLY A 72 15.36 -4.01 2.35
CA GLY A 72 16.57 -3.20 2.53
C GLY A 72 16.83 -2.07 1.54
N TYR A 73 15.93 -1.77 0.59
CA TYR A 73 16.00 -0.48 -0.13
C TYR A 73 15.66 0.69 0.82
N GLN A 74 16.42 1.78 0.75
CA GLN A 74 16.28 2.93 1.64
C GLN A 74 15.06 3.79 1.28
N SER A 75 14.60 3.71 0.02
CA SER A 75 13.41 4.42 -0.44
C SER A 75 12.57 3.64 -1.46
N LEU A 76 11.29 4.04 -1.57
CA LEU A 76 10.40 3.56 -2.63
C LEU A 76 10.97 3.84 -4.03
N LYS A 77 11.61 4.99 -4.20
CA LYS A 77 12.27 5.38 -5.45
C LYS A 77 13.39 4.43 -5.83
N GLU A 78 14.29 4.12 -4.90
CA GLU A 78 15.37 3.14 -5.12
C GLU A 78 14.83 1.76 -5.48
N PHE A 79 13.80 1.30 -4.77
CA PHE A 79 13.15 0.03 -5.08
C PHE A 79 12.63 0.02 -6.53
N ARG A 80 11.88 1.06 -6.94
CA ARG A 80 11.33 1.16 -8.31
C ARG A 80 12.42 1.22 -9.37
N ILE A 81 13.46 2.03 -9.16
CA ILE A 81 14.59 2.14 -10.10
C ILE A 81 15.30 0.77 -10.25
N SER A 82 15.57 0.08 -9.14
CA SER A 82 16.24 -1.23 -9.18
C SER A 82 15.47 -2.28 -9.97
N ARG A 83 14.13 -2.17 -10.00
CA ARG A 83 13.24 -3.05 -10.75
C ARG A 83 13.25 -2.74 -12.25
N ILE A 84 13.33 -1.46 -12.61
CA ILE A 84 13.48 -1.04 -14.02
C ILE A 84 14.82 -1.52 -14.58
N LEU A 85 15.90 -1.38 -13.82
CA LEU A 85 17.26 -1.76 -14.26
C LEU A 85 17.49 -3.28 -14.35
N LYS A 86 16.63 -4.10 -13.72
CA LYS A 86 16.70 -5.57 -13.77
C LYS A 86 15.87 -6.20 -14.90
N ASN A 87 15.08 -5.39 -15.60
CA ASN A 87 14.34 -5.79 -16.80
C ASN A 87 15.09 -5.33 -18.05
#